data_AF-A0A369B8R3-F1
#
_entry.id   AF-A0A369B8R3-F1
#
_cell.length_a   1.000
_cell.length_b   1.000
_cell.length_c   1.000
_cell.angle_alpha   90.00
_cell.angle_beta   90.00
_cell.angle_gamma   90.00
#
_symmetry.space_group_name_H-M   'P 1'
#
loop_
_entity.id
_entity.type
_entity.pdbx_description
1 polymer ?
#
loop_
_entity_poly.entity_id
_entity_poly.type
_entity_poly.pdbx_seq_one_letter_code
_entity_poly.pdbx_strand_id
1 'polypeptide(L)'
;MQYLNVSLEPLDHAHEVYFYGEILTVQYTLISPPLTNNYKRLYRNTNEAMQKFLLKQAADQVHINLFVKHIDVMTVGAIRGFLEVTSGKKENHLPSKRRLMVWVTNQEKKDCRALGYYEV
;
A
#
# COMPACT_ATOMS: atom_id res chain seq x y z
N MET A 1 -14.46 10.24 -2.28
CA MET A 1 -13.37 9.25 -2.32
C MET A 1 -12.20 9.79 -1.51
N GLN A 2 -11.76 9.05 -0.49
CA GLN A 2 -10.63 9.42 0.38
C GLN A 2 -9.30 9.09 -0.32
N TYR A 3 -8.26 9.91 -0.14
CA TYR A 3 -6.91 9.63 -0.63
C TYR A 3 -5.99 9.34 0.56
N LEU A 4 -5.27 8.21 0.52
CA LEU A 4 -4.35 7.78 1.57
C LEU A 4 -2.98 7.47 0.97
N ASN A 5 -1.94 8.09 1.50
CA ASN A 5 -0.55 7.76 1.25
C ASN A 5 -0.10 6.73 2.28
N VAL A 6 0.31 5.57 1.78
CA VAL A 6 0.64 4.40 2.59
C VAL A 6 2.03 3.95 2.21
N SER A 7 2.81 3.49 3.18
CA SER A 7 4.07 2.79 2.93
C SER A 7 4.01 1.33 3.43
N LEU A 8 4.80 0.45 2.84
CA LEU A 8 4.95 -0.92 3.37
C LEU A 8 5.70 -0.93 4.70
N GLU A 9 6.80 -0.20 4.72
CA GLU A 9 7.73 -0.03 5.82
C GLU A 9 8.08 1.45 5.95
N PRO A 10 8.70 1.88 7.07
CA PRO A 10 9.19 3.24 7.20
C PRO A 10 10.18 3.58 6.07
N LEU A 11 9.86 4.62 5.30
CA LEU A 11 10.69 5.07 4.16
C LEU A 11 11.89 5.90 4.65
N ASP A 12 11.68 6.62 5.74
CA ASP A 12 12.63 7.38 6.55
C ASP A 12 12.10 7.52 7.99
N HIS A 13 12.80 8.28 8.84
CA HIS A 13 12.37 8.60 10.20
C HIS A 13 11.23 9.64 10.25
N ALA A 14 11.02 10.39 9.16
CA ALA A 14 10.06 11.49 9.08
C ALA A 14 8.66 11.04 8.60
N HIS A 15 8.52 9.82 8.07
CA HIS A 15 7.31 9.33 7.41
C HIS A 15 6.93 10.20 6.20
N GLU A 16 7.95 10.57 5.42
CA GLU A 16 7.81 11.48 4.29
C GLU A 16 8.26 10.83 2.98
N VAL A 17 7.70 11.32 1.87
CA VAL A 17 8.08 10.91 0.51
C VAL A 17 8.18 12.12 -0.39
N TYR A 18 9.25 12.19 -1.18
CA TYR A 18 9.37 13.18 -2.25
C TYR A 18 8.59 12.72 -3.48
N PHE A 19 7.66 13.56 -3.94
CA PHE A 19 6.78 13.31 -5.05
C PHE A 19 6.65 14.57 -5.91
N TYR A 20 7.19 14.52 -7.14
CA TYR A 20 7.18 15.65 -8.08
C TYR A 20 7.69 16.98 -7.50
N GLY A 21 8.72 16.92 -6.66
CA GLY A 21 9.33 18.11 -6.05
C GLY A 21 8.67 18.59 -4.75
N GLU A 22 7.60 17.94 -4.31
CA GLU A 22 6.94 18.21 -3.02
C GLU A 22 7.17 17.07 -2.02
N ILE A 23 7.02 17.38 -0.74
CA ILE A 23 7.06 16.40 0.34
C ILE A 23 5.62 15.99 0.68
N LEU A 24 5.36 14.69 0.62
CA LEU A 24 4.09 14.09 1.02
C LEU A 24 4.25 13.34 2.34
N THR A 25 3.32 13.60 3.26
CA THR A 25 3.21 12.82 4.49
C THR A 25 2.59 11.46 4.22
N VAL A 26 3.22 10.41 4.75
CA VAL A 26 2.68 9.05 4.80
C VAL A 26 1.74 8.94 5.99
N GLN A 27 0.44 8.72 5.74
CA GLN A 27 -0.54 8.59 6.81
C GLN A 27 -0.53 7.21 7.47
N TYR A 28 -0.05 6.18 6.78
CA TYR A 28 -0.06 4.82 7.30
C TYR A 28 1.14 4.00 6.84
N THR A 29 1.68 3.19 7.74
CA THR A 29 2.68 2.17 7.42
C THR A 29 2.09 0.80 7.71
N LEU A 30 2.05 -0.08 6.71
CA LEU A 30 1.42 -1.39 6.84
C LEU A 30 2.10 -2.30 7.86
N ILE A 31 3.43 -2.22 7.96
CA ILE A 31 4.21 -3.08 8.86
C ILE A 31 5.19 -2.25 9.69
N SER A 32 5.12 -2.42 11.00
CA SER A 32 6.17 -1.97 11.92
C SER A 32 7.31 -2.99 11.97
N PRO A 33 8.58 -2.57 11.93
CA PRO A 33 9.74 -3.46 12.11
C PRO A 33 9.77 -4.10 13.52
N PRO A 34 10.49 -5.23 13.72
CA PRO A 34 11.37 -5.91 12.77
C PRO A 34 10.69 -7.09 12.04
N LEU A 35 10.99 -7.22 10.75
CA LEU A 35 10.57 -8.35 9.94
C LEU A 35 11.66 -9.42 9.87
N THR A 36 11.27 -10.69 9.99
CA THR A 36 12.16 -11.83 9.77
C THR A 36 12.44 -11.99 8.27
N ASN A 37 13.67 -12.32 7.88
CA ASN A 37 14.11 -12.46 6.47
C ASN A 37 13.51 -13.68 5.70
N ASN A 38 12.39 -14.22 6.16
CA ASN A 38 11.72 -15.37 5.55
C ASN A 38 10.68 -14.88 4.51
N TYR A 39 11.01 -15.04 3.23
CA TYR A 39 10.17 -14.62 2.09
C TYR A 39 8.69 -15.01 2.19
N LYS A 40 8.37 -16.26 2.57
CA LYS A 40 6.96 -16.70 2.69
C LYS A 40 6.23 -15.95 3.81
N ARG A 41 6.93 -15.68 4.91
CA ARG A 41 6.38 -14.94 6.04
C ARG A 41 6.21 -13.46 5.70
N LEU A 42 7.18 -12.87 4.99
CA LEU A 42 7.11 -11.49 4.49
C LEU A 42 5.89 -11.29 3.60
N TYR A 43 5.73 -12.14 2.58
CA TYR A 43 4.57 -12.14 1.69
C TYR A 43 3.26 -12.15 2.47
N ARG A 44 3.10 -13.16 3.34
CA ARG A 44 1.88 -13.39 4.11
C ARG A 44 1.58 -12.22 5.03
N ASN A 45 2.58 -11.71 5.74
CA ASN A 45 2.42 -10.57 6.65
C ASN A 45 1.93 -9.33 5.90
N THR A 46 2.52 -8.99 4.75
CA THR A 46 2.08 -7.83 3.95
C THR A 46 0.69 -8.00 3.38
N ASN A 47 0.36 -9.22 2.94
CA ASN A 47 -0.98 -9.53 2.45
C ASN A 47 -2.01 -9.30 3.56
N GLU A 48 -1.84 -9.97 4.71
CA GLU A 48 -2.75 -9.85 5.85
C GLU A 48 -2.82 -8.40 6.38
N ALA A 49 -1.70 -7.67 6.39
CA ALA A 49 -1.65 -6.27 6.80
C ALA A 49 -2.49 -5.37 5.88
N MET A 50 -2.36 -5.52 4.55
CA MET A 50 -3.19 -4.77 3.60
C MET A 50 -4.66 -5.13 3.75
N GLN A 51 -4.99 -6.42 3.88
CA GLN A 51 -6.38 -6.85 4.09
C GLN A 51 -6.97 -6.22 5.36
N LYS A 52 -6.23 -6.27 6.47
CA LYS A 52 -6.65 -5.68 7.74
C LYS A 52 -6.81 -4.17 7.65
N PHE A 53 -5.89 -3.47 6.97
CA PHE A 53 -5.99 -2.03 6.72
C PHE A 53 -7.28 -1.70 5.96
N LEU A 54 -7.56 -2.43 4.88
CA LEU A 54 -8.75 -2.23 4.04
C LEU A 54 -10.07 -2.56 4.73
N LEU A 55 -10.08 -3.51 5.66
CA LEU A 55 -11.29 -3.94 6.37
C LEU A 55 -11.58 -3.09 7.62
N LYS A 56 -10.56 -2.53 8.26
CA LYS A 56 -10.69 -1.88 9.57
C LYS A 56 -10.47 -0.37 9.55
N GLN A 57 -9.72 0.15 8.59
CA GLN A 57 -9.22 1.53 8.63
C GLN A 57 -9.58 2.32 7.39
N ALA A 58 -9.57 1.69 6.22
CA ALA A 58 -9.89 2.37 4.97
C ALA A 58 -11.40 2.47 4.76
N ALA A 59 -11.87 3.62 4.24
CA ALA A 59 -13.24 3.79 3.81
C ALA A 59 -13.58 2.89 2.61
N ASP A 60 -14.89 2.65 2.38
CA ASP A 60 -15.35 1.88 1.22
C ASP A 60 -15.10 2.57 -0.13
N GLN A 61 -14.83 3.88 -0.11
CA GLN A 61 -14.39 4.65 -1.27
C GLN A 61 -13.03 5.28 -1.01
N VAL A 62 -11.97 4.58 -1.39
CA VAL A 62 -10.59 4.97 -1.08
C VAL A 62 -9.67 4.82 -2.29
N HIS A 63 -8.77 5.77 -2.47
CA HIS A 63 -7.61 5.70 -3.33
C HIS A 63 -6.36 5.64 -2.48
N ILE A 64 -5.58 4.58 -2.63
CA ILE A 64 -4.36 4.33 -1.88
C ILE A 64 -3.18 4.59 -2.79
N ASN A 65 -2.31 5.53 -2.42
CA ASN A 65 -0.98 5.68 -2.98
C ASN A 65 -0.01 4.86 -2.12
N LEU A 66 0.40 3.69 -2.61
CA LEU A 66 1.35 2.81 -1.92
C LEU A 66 2.78 3.13 -2.37
N PHE A 67 3.57 3.74 -1.48
CA PHE A 67 4.96 4.09 -1.70
C PHE A 67 5.89 2.97 -1.21
N VAL A 68 6.78 2.49 -2.10
CA VAL A 68 7.72 1.40 -1.84
C VAL A 68 9.14 1.76 -2.27
N LYS A 69 10.15 1.22 -1.59
CA LYS A 69 11.56 1.46 -1.97
C LYS A 69 11.99 0.67 -3.21
N HIS A 70 11.55 -0.57 -3.29
CA HIS A 70 11.86 -1.50 -4.36
C HIS A 70 10.70 -2.51 -4.48
N ILE A 71 10.58 -3.13 -5.65
CA ILE A 71 9.55 -4.14 -5.90
C ILE A 71 10.08 -5.48 -5.40
N ASP A 72 9.46 -5.99 -4.35
CA ASP A 72 9.88 -7.21 -3.68
C ASP A 72 8.67 -8.07 -3.28
N VAL A 73 8.93 -9.14 -2.54
CA VAL A 73 7.90 -10.06 -2.06
C VAL A 73 6.85 -9.37 -1.19
N MET A 74 7.23 -8.33 -0.44
CA MET A 74 6.34 -7.54 0.41
C MET A 74 5.39 -6.70 -0.45
N THR A 75 5.91 -6.07 -1.49
CA THR A 75 5.12 -5.31 -2.48
C THR A 75 4.07 -6.21 -3.13
N VAL A 76 4.49 -7.39 -3.59
CA VAL A 76 3.57 -8.37 -4.19
C VAL A 76 2.50 -8.83 -3.19
N GLY A 77 2.89 -9.09 -1.94
CA GLY A 77 1.96 -9.48 -0.88
C GLY A 77 0.90 -8.41 -0.60
N ALA A 78 1.29 -7.14 -0.50
CA ALA A 78 0.36 -6.03 -0.28
C ALA A 78 -0.61 -5.84 -1.46
N ILE A 79 -0.12 -5.89 -2.70
CA ILE A 79 -0.98 -5.81 -3.90
C ILE A 79 -1.99 -6.96 -3.89
N ARG A 80 -1.53 -8.19 -3.58
CA ARG A 80 -2.44 -9.34 -3.52
C ARG A 80 -3.50 -9.18 -2.43
N GLY A 81 -3.11 -8.73 -1.24
CA GLY A 81 -4.04 -8.46 -0.15
C GLY A 81 -5.11 -7.43 -0.54
N PHE A 82 -4.74 -6.41 -1.32
CA PHE A 82 -5.70 -5.47 -1.88
C PHE A 82 -6.72 -6.15 -2.80
N LEU A 83 -6.25 -6.92 -3.78
CA LEU A 83 -7.09 -7.57 -4.79
C LEU A 83 -8.04 -8.61 -4.18
N GLU A 84 -7.61 -9.32 -3.14
CA GLU A 84 -8.40 -10.37 -2.49
C GLU A 84 -9.61 -9.81 -1.71
N VAL A 85 -9.44 -8.69 -1.00
CA VAL A 85 -10.57 -8.05 -0.29
C VAL A 85 -11.58 -7.49 -1.28
N THR A 86 -11.13 -6.93 -2.39
CA THR A 86 -12.02 -6.30 -3.36
C THR A 86 -12.78 -7.32 -4.22
N SER A 87 -12.21 -8.50 -4.45
CA SER A 87 -12.85 -9.57 -5.25
C SER A 87 -13.89 -10.38 -4.46
N GLY A 88 -13.90 -10.30 -3.12
CA GLY A 88 -14.72 -11.15 -2.25
C GLY A 88 -16.14 -10.64 -1.95
N LYS A 89 -16.63 -9.59 -2.61
CA LYS A 89 -17.95 -9.00 -2.28
C LYS A 89 -19.11 -9.80 -2.86
N LYS A 90 -19.93 -10.35 -1.97
CA LYS A 90 -21.24 -10.95 -2.26
C LYS A 90 -22.22 -9.88 -2.77
N GLU A 91 -23.10 -10.29 -3.68
CA GLU A 91 -24.00 -9.49 -4.55
C GLU A 91 -24.94 -8.45 -3.89
N ASN A 92 -24.95 -8.31 -2.56
CA ASN A 92 -25.94 -7.51 -1.82
C ASN A 92 -25.36 -6.29 -1.06
N HIS A 93 -24.08 -5.94 -1.25
CA HIS A 93 -23.49 -4.75 -0.62
C HIS A 93 -23.23 -3.63 -1.64
N LEU A 94 -23.37 -2.37 -1.21
CA LEU A 94 -23.01 -1.20 -2.02
C LEU A 94 -21.63 -1.39 -2.68
N PRO A 95 -21.46 -0.97 -3.95
CA PRO A 95 -20.18 -1.08 -4.63
C PRO A 95 -19.13 -0.27 -3.85
N SER A 96 -18.12 -0.96 -3.30
CA SER A 96 -16.91 -0.26 -2.86
C SER A 96 -16.13 0.15 -4.08
N LYS A 97 -15.63 1.37 -4.08
CA LYS A 97 -14.76 1.87 -5.14
C LYS A 97 -13.37 2.02 -4.55
N ARG A 98 -12.53 1.01 -4.72
CA ARG A 98 -11.19 1.00 -4.13
C ARG A 98 -10.16 1.04 -5.23
N ARG A 99 -9.18 1.92 -5.07
CA ARG A 99 -8.11 2.14 -6.03
C ARG A 99 -6.77 2.03 -5.33
N LEU A 100 -5.81 1.41 -5.99
CA LEU A 100 -4.44 1.29 -5.54
C LEU A 100 -3.51 1.76 -6.65
N MET A 101 -2.74 2.82 -6.37
CA MET A 101 -1.62 3.26 -7.19
C MET A 101 -0.33 2.91 -6.45
N VAL A 102 0.55 2.15 -7.10
CA VAL A 102 1.85 1.78 -6.52
C VAL A 102 2.92 2.70 -7.08
N TRP A 103 3.67 3.32 -6.18
CA TRP A 103 4.74 4.26 -6.46
C TRP A 103 6.06 3.70 -5.93
N VAL A 104 7.08 3.67 -6.79
CA VAL A 104 8.43 3.22 -6.41
C VAL A 104 9.33 4.44 -6.26
N THR A 105 9.92 4.62 -5.08
CA THR A 105 10.89 5.69 -4.85
C THR A 105 12.15 5.44 -5.67
N ASN A 106 12.74 6.48 -6.26
CA ASN A 106 14.04 6.36 -6.91
C ASN A 106 15.16 6.11 -5.88
N GLN A 107 16.31 5.63 -6.35
CA GLN A 107 17.46 5.31 -5.48
C GLN A 107 17.99 6.53 -4.72
N GLU A 108 17.80 7.73 -5.27
CA GLU A 108 18.19 9.00 -4.62
C GLU A 108 17.14 9.51 -3.62
N LYS A 109 15.99 8.85 -3.48
CA LYS A 109 14.81 9.28 -2.71
C LYS A 109 14.27 10.68 -3.05
N LYS A 110 14.53 11.17 -4.26
CA LYS A 110 14.15 12.51 -4.71
C LYS A 110 12.82 12.55 -5.47
N ASP A 111 12.34 11.40 -5.93
CA ASP A 111 11.08 11.31 -6.65
C ASP A 111 10.55 9.87 -6.69
N CYS A 112 9.29 9.70 -7.08
CA CYS A 112 8.65 8.41 -7.25
C CYS A 112 8.19 8.17 -8.69
N ARG A 113 8.19 6.91 -9.12
CA ARG A 113 7.65 6.50 -10.42
C ARG A 113 6.47 5.58 -10.24
N ALA A 114 5.43 5.77 -11.04
CA ALA A 114 4.28 4.88 -11.05
C ALA A 114 4.70 3.50 -11.54
N LEU A 115 4.33 2.47 -10.79
CA LEU A 115 4.52 1.07 -11.17
C LEU A 115 3.25 0.48 -11.77
N GLY A 116 2.11 0.72 -11.11
CA GLY A 116 0.87 0.06 -11.49
C GLY A 116 -0.34 0.67 -10.80
N TYR A 117 -1.47 0.57 -11.47
CA TYR A 117 -2.78 1.04 -11.01
C TYR A 117 -3.77 -0.12 -11.04
N TYR A 118 -4.49 -0.29 -9.94
CA TYR A 118 -5.52 -1.31 -9.76
C TYR A 118 -6.80 -0.63 -9.31
N GLU A 119 -7.91 -0.89 -10.01
CA GLU A 119 -9.24 -0.38 -9.70
C GLU A 119 -10.22 -1.54 -9.68
N VAL A 120 -11.02 -1.61 -8.60
CA VAL A 120 -12.05 -2.63 -8.38
C VAL A 120 -13.28 -1.98 -7.76
#